data_AF-A0A1I7LX43-F1
#
_entry.id   AF-A0A1I7LX43-F1
#
_cell.length_a   1.000
_cell.length_b   1.000
_cell.length_c   1.000
_cell.angle_alpha   90.00
_cell.angle_beta   90.00
_cell.angle_gamma   90.00
#
_symmetry.space_group_name_H-M   'P 1'
#
loop_
_entity.id
_entity.type
_entity.pdbx_description
1 polymer ?
#
loop_
_entity_poly.entity_id
_entity_poly.type
_entity_poly.pdbx_seq_one_letter_code
_entity_poly.pdbx_strand_id
1 'polypeptide(L)' 'MHMNPGVPIMKSTDLVNWKLINYAYDTLADMPELNLTDGQNTYSKGTWASSLRFHKGMYYLTTFAQTTGETYIFKTKD' A
#
# COMPACT_ATOMS: atom_id res chain seq x y z
N MET A 1 12.30 7.83 -0.11
CA MET A 1 10.92 7.34 -0.29
C MET A 1 10.79 6.80 -1.70
N HIS A 2 10.14 5.65 -1.90
CA HIS A 2 9.96 5.05 -3.24
C HIS A 2 8.65 5.48 -3.92
N MET A 3 7.51 5.66 -3.19
CA MET A 3 6.27 6.39 -3.58
C MET A 3 5.36 6.60 -2.32
N ASN A 4 4.60 7.70 -2.24
CA ASN A 4 3.45 7.92 -1.31
C ASN A 4 2.35 8.71 -2.06
N PRO A 5 1.04 8.41 -1.91
CA PRO A 5 0.43 7.31 -1.14
C PRO A 5 0.77 5.91 -1.70
N GLY A 6 0.50 4.86 -0.92
CA GLY A 6 0.96 3.50 -1.23
C GLY A 6 -0.13 2.46 -1.47
N VAL A 7 0.27 1.38 -2.15
CA VAL A 7 -0.60 0.28 -2.61
C VAL A 7 -1.76 0.78 -3.50
N PRO A 8 -1.49 1.14 -4.77
CA PRO A 8 -2.52 1.64 -5.68
C PRO A 8 -3.58 0.58 -5.97
N ILE A 9 -4.85 0.95 -5.86
CA ILE A 9 -6.01 0.10 -6.13
C ILE A 9 -6.68 0.57 -7.43
N MET A 10 -6.79 -0.34 -8.39
CA MET A 10 -7.39 -0.06 -9.70
C MET A 10 -8.69 -0.85 -9.92
N LYS A 11 -9.57 -0.30 -10.75
CA LYS A 11 -10.86 -0.91 -11.14
C LYS A 11 -10.96 -1.03 -12.66
N SER A 12 -11.54 -2.15 -13.11
CA SER A 12 -11.91 -2.42 -14.50
C SER A 12 -13.19 -3.25 -14.55
N THR A 13 -13.90 -3.20 -15.69
CA THR A 13 -15.06 -4.03 -16.01
C THR A 13 -14.81 -4.99 -17.17
N ASP A 14 -13.68 -4.84 -17.87
CA ASP A 14 -13.32 -5.62 -19.07
C ASP A 14 -11.93 -6.27 -18.98
N LEU A 15 -11.23 -6.08 -17.85
CA LEU A 15 -9.87 -6.54 -17.57
C LEU A 15 -8.78 -5.93 -18.46
N VAL A 16 -9.12 -4.96 -19.33
CA VAL A 16 -8.20 -4.29 -20.26
C VAL A 16 -8.02 -2.83 -19.87
N ASN A 17 -9.12 -2.11 -19.66
CA ASN A 17 -9.12 -0.69 -19.33
C ASN A 17 -9.22 -0.51 -17.82
N TRP A 18 -8.16 0.03 -17.22
CA TRP A 18 -8.04 0.18 -15.78
C TRP A 18 -7.95 1.65 -15.40
N LYS A 19 -8.59 2.00 -14.27
CA LYS A 19 -8.46 3.32 -13.64
C LYS A 19 -8.06 3.16 -12.19
N LEU A 20 -7.17 4.04 -11.73
CA LEU A 20 -6.86 4.21 -10.31
C LEU A 20 -8.10 4.74 -9.59
N ILE A 21 -8.47 4.12 -8.47
CA ILE A 21 -9.63 4.52 -7.68
C ILE A 21 -9.30 4.85 -6.23
N ASN A 22 -8.22 4.29 -5.66
CA ASN A 22 -7.83 4.56 -4.29
C ASN A 22 -6.38 4.11 -3.99
N TYR A 23 -5.91 4.42 -2.79
CA TYR A 23 -4.69 3.91 -2.17
C TYR A 23 -4.99 3.36 -0.77
N ALA A 24 -4.13 2.49 -0.24
CA ALA A 24 -4.34 1.90 1.08
C ALA A 24 -3.96 2.84 2.24
N TYR A 25 -2.98 3.71 2.03
CA TYR A 25 -2.49 4.67 3.04
C TYR A 25 -1.85 5.89 2.39
N ASP A 26 -1.83 7.01 3.12
CA ASP A 26 -1.14 8.25 2.72
C ASP A 26 0.37 8.19 3.01
N THR A 27 0.73 7.83 4.25
CA THR A 27 2.10 7.64 4.71
C THR A 27 2.23 6.33 5.49
N LEU A 28 3.25 5.52 5.20
CA LEU A 28 3.38 4.18 5.79
C LEU A 28 3.67 4.19 7.29
N ALA A 29 4.59 5.06 7.73
CA ALA A 29 4.98 5.28 9.12
C ALA A 29 5.82 6.57 9.21
N ASP A 30 6.00 7.08 10.43
CA ASP A 30 6.82 8.25 10.74
C ASP A 30 8.19 7.81 11.27
N MET A 31 9.18 7.70 10.37
CA MET A 31 10.56 7.31 10.72
C MET A 31 11.58 7.85 9.70
N PRO A 32 12.86 8.02 10.08
CA PRO A 32 13.86 8.67 9.22
C PRO A 32 13.98 8.09 7.81
N GLU A 33 13.97 6.76 7.66
CA GLU A 33 14.10 6.07 6.38
C GLU A 33 12.94 6.37 5.42
N LEU A 34 11.73 6.57 5.97
CA LEU A 34 10.52 6.91 5.21
C LEU A 34 10.40 8.43 4.97
N ASN A 35 10.87 9.24 5.91
CA ASN A 35 10.84 10.70 5.86
C ASN A 35 12.03 11.33 5.11
N LEU A 36 13.03 10.52 4.71
CA LEU A 36 14.27 10.99 4.09
C LEU A 36 15.07 11.96 4.97
N THR A 37 15.03 11.75 6.29
CA THR A 37 15.83 12.53 7.24
C THR A 37 17.13 11.80 7.59
N ASP A 38 18.09 12.53 8.15
CA ASP A 38 19.35 11.98 8.68
C ASP A 38 20.19 11.21 7.64
N GLY A 39 20.04 11.55 6.35
CA GLY A 39 20.70 10.85 5.25
C GLY A 39 20.16 9.44 4.98
N GLN A 40 19.07 9.04 5.64
CA GLN A 40 18.48 7.71 5.53
C GLN A 40 17.46 7.63 4.40
N ASN A 41 17.25 6.43 3.87
CA ASN A 41 16.26 6.19 2.82
C ASN A 41 15.75 4.75 2.81
N THR A 42 14.71 4.53 2.03
CA THR A 42 14.08 3.22 1.83
C THR A 42 13.77 2.96 0.34
N TYR A 43 14.67 3.39 -0.55
CA TYR A 43 14.53 3.08 -1.98
C TYR A 43 14.58 1.56 -2.20
N SER A 44 13.76 1.05 -3.12
CA SER A 44 13.57 -0.39 -3.38
C SER A 44 13.03 -1.22 -2.20
N LYS A 45 12.57 -0.54 -1.13
CA LYS A 45 11.93 -1.12 0.06
C LYS A 45 10.54 -0.49 0.24
N GLY A 46 9.98 -0.51 1.46
CA GLY A 46 8.61 -0.09 1.75
C GLY A 46 7.62 -1.22 1.54
N THR A 47 6.39 -0.90 1.09
CA THR A 47 5.36 -1.93 0.91
C THR A 47 5.65 -2.81 -0.32
N TRP A 48 5.55 -4.11 -0.13
CA TRP A 48 5.83 -5.12 -1.14
C TRP A 48 4.52 -5.74 -1.66
N ALA A 49 4.63 -6.93 -2.30
CA ALA A 49 3.51 -7.64 -2.88
C ALA A 49 2.32 -7.71 -1.93
N SER A 50 1.16 -7.27 -2.44
CA SER A 50 -0.07 -7.14 -1.67
C SER A 50 -1.11 -8.19 -2.11
N SER A 51 -2.05 -8.51 -1.23
CA SER A 51 -3.18 -9.41 -1.53
C SER A 51 -4.50 -8.70 -1.27
N LEU A 52 -5.37 -8.66 -2.28
CA LEU A 52 -6.74 -8.11 -2.20
C LEU A 52 -7.77 -9.26 -2.26
N ARG A 53 -8.69 -9.30 -1.29
CA ARG A 53 -9.76 -10.29 -1.17
C ARG A 53 -11.07 -9.64 -0.80
N PHE A 54 -12.17 -10.21 -1.27
CA PHE A 54 -13.52 -9.82 -0.86
C PHE A 54 -14.19 -11.00 -0.14
N HIS A 55 -14.75 -10.75 1.04
CA HIS A 55 -15.47 -11.77 1.81
C HIS A 55 -16.62 -11.13 2.58
N LYS A 56 -17.84 -11.68 2.40
CA LYS A 56 -19.05 -11.28 3.14
C LYS A 56 -19.30 -9.75 3.20
N GLY A 57 -19.19 -9.06 2.05
CA GLY A 57 -19.47 -7.62 1.98
C GLY A 57 -18.34 -6.72 2.46
N MET A 58 -17.13 -7.25 2.63
CA MET A 58 -15.95 -6.53 3.08
C MET A 58 -14.76 -6.83 2.17
N TYR A 59 -14.05 -5.78 1.75
CA TYR A 59 -12.74 -5.89 1.12
C TYR A 59 -11.67 -5.95 2.19
N TYR A 60 -10.68 -6.82 1.99
CA TYR A 60 -9.48 -6.96 2.80
C TYR A 60 -8.27 -6.82 1.90
N LEU A 61 -7.37 -5.92 2.25
CA LEU A 61 -6.11 -5.70 1.56
C LEU A 61 -4.97 -5.91 2.55
N THR A 62 -4.03 -6.78 2.21
CA THR A 62 -2.85 -7.06 3.02
C THR A 62 -1.58 -6.70 2.26
N THR A 63 -0.58 -6.20 2.98
CA THR A 63 0.77 -5.92 2.47
C THR A 63 1.76 -6.04 3.62
N PHE A 64 3.05 -6.04 3.33
CA PHE A 64 4.12 -6.05 4.34
C PHE A 64 5.23 -5.12 3.90
N ALA A 65 5.99 -4.61 4.86
CA ALA A 65 7.12 -3.73 4.58
C ALA A 65 8.35 -4.14 5.39
N GLN A 66 9.46 -4.44 4.70
CA GLN A 66 10.73 -4.74 5.37
C GLN A 66 11.23 -3.56 6.20
N THR A 67 10.94 -2.33 5.77
CA THR A 67 11.37 -1.08 6.44
C THR A 67 10.83 -0.98 7.87
N THR A 68 9.58 -1.37 8.07
CA THR A 68 8.94 -1.32 9.39
C THR A 68 9.00 -2.67 10.10
N GLY A 69 9.26 -3.76 9.38
CA GLY A 69 9.22 -5.12 9.93
C GLY A 69 7.79 -5.64 10.15
N GLU A 70 6.79 -4.95 9.60
CA GLU A 70 5.38 -5.18 9.91
C GLU A 70 4.57 -5.72 8.73
N THR A 71 3.45 -6.38 9.06
CA THR A 71 2.39 -6.74 8.11
C THR A 71 1.15 -5.90 8.39
N TYR A 72 0.61 -5.27 7.35
CA TYR A 72 -0.54 -4.37 7.43
C TYR A 72 -1.78 -5.03 6.85
N ILE A 73 -2.92 -4.83 7.51
CA ILE A 73 -4.24 -5.30 7.05
C ILE A 73 -5.19 -4.11 7.05
N PHE A 74 -5.70 -3.77 5.86
CA PHE A 74 -6.71 -2.75 5.64
C PHE A 74 -8.04 -3.43 5.32
N LYS A 75 -9.16 -2.82 5.70
CA LYS A 75 -10.49 -3.30 5.35
C LYS A 75 -11.47 -2.16 5.11
N THR A 76 -12.36 -2.34 4.14
CA THR A 76 -13.43 -1.38 3.83
C THR A 76 -14.65 -2.08 3.25
N LYS A 77 -15.82 -1.44 3.34
CA LYS A 77 -17.04 -1.86 2.63
C LYS A 77 -17.13 -1.23 1.23
N ASP A 78 -16.42 -0.12 1.02
CA ASP A 78 -16.35 0.66 -0.23
C ASP A 78 -14.88 1.00 -0.54
#